data_AF-A0A5C9E7K8-F1
#
_entry.id   AF-A0A5C9E7K8-F1
#
_cell.length_a   1.000
_cell.length_b   1.000
_cell.length_c   1.000
_cell.angle_alpha   90.00
_cell.angle_beta   90.00
_cell.angle_gamma   90.00
#
_symmetry.space_group_name_H-M   'P 1'
#
loop_
_entity.id
_entity.type
_entity.pdbx_description
1 polymer ?
#
loop_
_entity_poly.entity_id
_entity_poly.type
_entity_poly.pdbx_seq_one_letter_code
_entity_poly.pdbx_strand_id
1 'polypeptide(L)'
;MLCNNCGSNNSSENVFCQQCGARLTANTEPISENVENARSTSYIRSAKQGQQEETPSTQKTLNYTKISALLGIIAYILPIIAILVGVPLIYEVRESIHSEINYFALLFNPFLFMLSPSITVIDPRLSAAATGFGITFILFGICAFILGIISRRLRRNAVYHEPESSLKSIGGIFAVLGIILAFVSGVIGFILFRQPTFASSYYPFF
;
A
#
# COMPACT_ATOMS: atom_id res chain seq x y z
N MET A 1 16.73 -19.94 -31.13
CA MET A 1 17.95 -19.27 -30.63
C MET A 1 17.82 -19.00 -29.14
N LEU A 2 18.89 -19.22 -28.37
CA LEU A 2 18.85 -19.03 -26.92
C LEU A 2 19.16 -17.57 -26.56
N CYS A 3 18.40 -16.99 -25.64
CA CYS A 3 18.64 -15.62 -25.19
C CYS A 3 19.86 -15.56 -24.24
N ASN A 4 20.86 -14.75 -24.57
CA ASN A 4 22.04 -14.56 -23.72
C ASN A 4 21.74 -13.87 -22.38
N ASN A 5 20.57 -13.23 -22.24
CA ASN A 5 20.18 -12.51 -21.01
C ASN A 5 19.41 -13.40 -20.02
N CYS A 6 18.53 -14.29 -20.50
CA CYS A 6 17.67 -15.10 -19.61
C CYS A 6 17.63 -16.60 -19.92
N GLY A 7 18.36 -17.07 -20.93
CA GLY A 7 18.44 -18.48 -21.30
C GLY A 7 17.18 -19.07 -21.95
N SER A 8 16.16 -18.25 -22.25
CA SER A 8 14.94 -18.75 -22.89
C SER A 8 15.16 -19.07 -24.36
N ASN A 9 14.51 -20.13 -24.84
CA ASN A 9 14.55 -20.53 -26.24
C ASN A 9 13.50 -19.73 -27.02
N ASN A 10 13.96 -18.92 -27.97
CA ASN A 10 13.12 -18.06 -28.80
C ASN A 10 13.20 -18.48 -30.28
N SER A 11 12.16 -18.19 -31.06
CA SER A 11 12.20 -18.34 -32.53
C SER A 11 13.32 -17.47 -33.12
N SER A 12 13.95 -17.93 -34.20
CA SER A 12 14.98 -17.18 -34.95
C SER A 12 14.44 -15.93 -35.64
N GLU A 13 13.12 -15.81 -35.81
CA GLU A 13 12.47 -14.62 -36.40
C GLU A 13 12.22 -13.50 -35.38
N ASN A 14 12.33 -13.79 -34.07
CA ASN A 14 12.04 -12.82 -33.03
C ASN A 14 13.22 -11.86 -32.81
N VAL A 15 13.03 -10.56 -33.04
CA VAL A 15 14.04 -9.53 -32.76
C VAL A 15 14.25 -9.31 -31.24
N PHE A 16 13.26 -9.65 -30.43
CA PHE A 16 13.28 -9.51 -28.98
C PHE A 16 12.87 -10.81 -28.28
N CYS A 17 13.46 -11.07 -27.12
CA CYS A 17 13.11 -12.19 -26.26
C CYS A 17 11.71 -12.01 -25.69
N GLN A 18 10.83 -12.99 -25.87
CA GLN A 18 9.45 -12.94 -25.38
C GLN A 18 9.36 -12.96 -23.84
N GLN A 19 10.42 -13.40 -23.16
CA GLN A 19 10.41 -13.59 -21.71
C GLN A 19 11.06 -12.44 -20.93
N CYS A 20 12.06 -11.76 -21.49
CA CYS A 20 12.77 -10.67 -20.80
C CYS A 20 12.84 -9.36 -21.61
N GLY A 21 12.37 -9.36 -22.86
CA GLY A 21 12.40 -8.18 -23.73
C GLY A 21 13.79 -7.83 -24.29
N ALA A 22 14.83 -8.61 -23.99
CA ALA A 22 16.18 -8.36 -24.49
C ALA A 22 16.26 -8.57 -26.01
N ARG A 23 17.01 -7.69 -26.70
CA ARG A 23 17.21 -7.79 -28.16
C ARG A 23 18.05 -9.03 -28.49
N LEU A 24 17.56 -9.84 -29.42
CA LEU A 24 18.25 -11.03 -29.90
C LEU A 24 19.06 -10.60 -31.14
N THR A 25 20.38 -10.61 -31.04
CA THR A 25 21.27 -10.30 -32.17
C THR A 25 21.27 -11.48 -33.13
N ALA A 26 20.56 -11.34 -34.25
CA ALA A 26 20.59 -12.31 -35.33
C ALA A 26 22.01 -12.33 -35.92
N ASN A 27 22.73 -13.42 -35.68
CA ASN A 27 24.06 -13.63 -36.23
C ASN A 27 23.88 -14.10 -37.69
N THR A 28 23.99 -13.18 -38.64
CA THR A 28 24.19 -13.50 -40.05
C THR A 28 25.48 -12.83 -40.48
N GLU A 29 26.56 -13.60 -40.52
CA GLU A 29 27.77 -13.27 -41.26
C GLU A 29 28.01 -14.38 -42.29
N PRO A 30 28.57 -14.04 -43.47
CA PRO A 30 30.04 -14.00 -43.56
C PRO A 30 30.63 -12.72 -44.22
N ILE A 31 31.72 -12.25 -43.60
CA ILE A 31 32.98 -11.71 -44.16
C ILE A 31 32.96 -10.43 -45.03
N SER A 32 33.62 -9.38 -44.55
CA SER A 32 34.64 -8.63 -45.32
C SER A 32 35.56 -7.83 -44.39
N GLU A 33 36.85 -8.13 -44.44
CA GLU A 33 37.95 -7.27 -43.98
C GLU A 33 37.91 -5.91 -44.70
N ASN A 34 38.07 -4.80 -43.97
CA ASN A 34 39.14 -3.82 -44.24
C ASN A 34 39.12 -2.59 -43.29
N VAL A 35 40.32 -2.29 -42.77
CA VAL A 35 40.91 -0.97 -42.49
C VAL A 35 40.24 -0.07 -41.44
N GLU A 36 40.77 -0.19 -40.22
CA GLU A 36 41.61 0.84 -39.58
C GLU A 36 41.25 2.31 -39.88
N ASN A 37 40.54 2.97 -38.96
CA ASN A 37 40.73 4.40 -38.75
C ASN A 37 40.58 4.76 -37.27
N ALA A 38 41.74 4.93 -36.63
CA ALA A 38 41.86 5.55 -35.33
C ALA A 38 41.55 7.05 -35.43
N ARG A 39 40.80 7.60 -34.45
CA ARG A 39 41.18 8.78 -33.65
C ARG A 39 39.98 9.33 -32.84
N SER A 40 39.98 8.95 -31.57
CA SER A 40 39.93 9.83 -30.38
C SER A 40 38.87 10.93 -30.27
N THR A 41 37.99 10.82 -29.27
CA THR A 41 37.91 11.68 -28.07
C THR A 41 36.67 11.28 -27.26
N SER A 42 36.80 10.51 -26.18
CA SER A 42 37.00 11.02 -24.82
C SER A 42 35.97 12.09 -24.41
N TYR A 43 34.78 11.68 -23.97
CA TYR A 43 34.15 12.29 -22.80
C TYR A 43 33.61 11.23 -21.85
N ILE A 44 34.45 10.97 -20.86
CA ILE A 44 34.15 10.46 -19.53
C ILE A 44 32.92 11.17 -18.96
N ARG A 45 31.83 10.42 -18.72
CA ARG A 45 31.05 10.53 -17.48
C ARG A 45 31.16 9.16 -16.82
N SER A 46 32.19 8.98 -15.99
CA SER A 46 32.04 9.11 -14.54
C SER A 46 30.74 8.43 -14.10
N ALA A 47 30.82 7.14 -13.82
CA ALA A 47 31.19 6.69 -12.47
C ALA A 47 30.30 7.36 -11.43
N LYS A 48 29.11 6.79 -11.24
CA LYS A 48 28.63 6.54 -9.89
C LYS A 48 28.57 5.03 -9.70
N GLN A 49 29.78 4.46 -9.55
CA GLN A 49 30.00 3.32 -8.69
C GLN A 49 29.33 3.61 -7.36
N GLY A 50 28.16 3.01 -7.15
CA GLY A 50 27.80 2.47 -5.85
C GLY A 50 28.12 0.99 -5.88
N GLN A 51 29.41 0.65 -6.03
CA GLN A 51 29.93 -0.63 -5.55
C GLN A 51 29.73 -0.60 -4.04
N GLN A 52 28.66 -1.25 -3.56
CA GLN A 52 28.75 -1.98 -2.30
C GLN A 52 29.41 -3.31 -2.66
N GLU A 53 30.73 -3.25 -2.70
CA GLU A 53 31.58 -4.39 -2.41
C GLU A 53 31.43 -4.64 -0.90
N GLU A 54 30.35 -5.32 -0.53
CA GLU A 54 30.21 -5.88 0.81
C GLU A 54 30.96 -7.21 0.83
N THR A 55 32.04 -7.21 1.60
CA THR A 55 32.77 -8.35 2.13
C THR A 55 31.88 -9.58 2.42
N PRO A 56 32.41 -10.81 2.27
CA PRO A 56 31.75 -12.02 2.75
C PRO A 56 31.85 -12.11 4.28
N SER A 57 31.25 -11.14 4.98
CA SER A 57 31.13 -11.14 6.42
C SER A 57 29.81 -11.79 6.78
N THR A 58 29.82 -13.11 6.99
CA THR A 58 28.87 -13.90 7.78
C THR A 58 27.52 -13.21 8.04
N GLN A 59 26.80 -12.88 6.98
CA GLN A 59 25.59 -12.09 7.08
C GLN A 59 24.50 -13.09 7.43
N LYS A 60 24.26 -13.18 8.75
CA LYS A 60 23.14 -13.89 9.38
C LYS A 60 21.97 -13.81 8.41
N THR A 61 21.66 -14.91 7.73
CA THR A 61 20.67 -15.00 6.67
C THR A 61 19.31 -14.74 7.30
N LEU A 62 18.98 -13.46 7.48
CA LEU A 62 17.68 -13.04 7.95
C LEU A 62 16.70 -13.49 6.89
N ASN A 63 15.79 -14.37 7.31
CA ASN A 63 14.77 -14.92 6.42
C ASN A 63 13.84 -13.79 5.96
N TYR A 64 14.22 -13.06 4.91
CA TYR A 64 13.47 -11.94 4.33
C TYR A 64 12.03 -12.34 3.97
N THR A 65 11.84 -13.60 3.57
CA THR A 65 10.55 -14.21 3.30
C THR A 65 9.64 -14.19 4.54
N LYS A 66 10.17 -14.47 5.74
CA LYS A 66 9.39 -14.43 7.00
C LYS A 66 9.03 -13.01 7.40
N ILE A 67 9.97 -12.06 7.26
CA ILE A 67 9.74 -10.66 7.60
C ILE A 67 8.67 -10.04 6.70
N SER A 68 8.76 -10.25 5.39
CA SER A 68 7.78 -9.69 4.45
C SER A 68 6.36 -10.23 4.69
N ALA A 69 6.24 -11.52 5.03
CA ALA A 69 4.98 -12.14 5.42
C ALA A 69 4.43 -11.55 6.73
N LEU A 70 5.28 -11.41 7.76
CA LEU A 70 4.91 -10.81 9.04
C LEU A 70 4.40 -9.38 8.87
N LEU A 71 5.10 -8.56 8.07
CA LEU A 71 4.68 -7.18 7.77
C LEU A 71 3.32 -7.14 7.05
N GLY A 72 3.07 -8.07 6.12
CA GLY A 72 1.78 -8.19 5.45
C GLY A 72 0.65 -8.55 6.41
N ILE A 73 0.90 -9.46 7.35
CA ILE A 73 -0.07 -9.87 8.38
C ILE A 73 -0.38 -8.69 9.32
N ILE A 74 0.64 -7.97 9.79
CA ILE A 74 0.44 -6.80 10.67
C ILE A 74 -0.37 -5.72 9.94
N ALA A 75 -0.03 -5.43 8.68
CA ALA A 75 -0.75 -4.47 7.84
C ALA A 75 -2.23 -4.87 7.62
N TYR A 76 -2.54 -6.17 7.66
CA TYR A 76 -3.90 -6.69 7.54
C TYR A 76 -4.68 -6.63 8.87
N ILE A 77 -4.04 -6.96 10.00
CA ILE A 77 -4.70 -7.02 11.31
C ILE A 77 -5.05 -5.61 11.85
N LEU A 78 -4.16 -4.63 11.69
CA LEU A 78 -4.40 -3.25 12.19
C LEU A 78 -5.77 -2.67 11.76
N PRO A 79 -6.10 -2.63 10.45
CA PRO A 79 -7.37 -2.05 10.00
C PRO A 79 -8.58 -2.91 10.41
N ILE A 80 -8.41 -4.24 10.58
CA ILE A 80 -9.49 -5.10 11.10
C ILE A 80 -9.85 -4.70 12.52
N ILE A 81 -8.86 -4.50 13.40
CA ILE A 81 -9.10 -4.05 14.77
C ILE A 81 -9.81 -2.68 14.75
N ALA A 82 -9.36 -1.76 13.90
CA ALA A 82 -10.00 -0.45 13.73
C ALA A 82 -11.47 -0.57 13.28
N ILE A 83 -11.79 -1.48 12.37
CA ILE A 83 -13.18 -1.73 11.93
C ILE A 83 -14.01 -2.35 13.06
N LEU A 84 -13.47 -3.37 13.75
CA LEU A 84 -14.16 -4.07 14.83
C LEU A 84 -14.48 -3.17 16.03
N VAL A 85 -13.60 -2.22 16.35
CA VAL A 85 -13.84 -1.24 17.42
C VAL A 85 -14.64 -0.04 16.90
N GLY A 86 -14.36 0.42 15.68
CA GLY A 86 -14.96 1.63 15.13
C GLY A 86 -16.43 1.49 14.75
N VAL A 87 -16.86 0.36 14.20
CA VAL A 87 -18.26 0.16 13.80
C VAL A 87 -19.20 0.17 15.01
N PRO A 88 -18.94 -0.57 16.12
CA PRO A 88 -19.74 -0.46 17.34
C PRO A 88 -19.74 0.95 17.92
N LEU A 89 -18.60 1.63 17.94
CA LEU A 89 -18.51 3.01 18.44
C LEU A 89 -19.39 3.97 17.63
N ILE A 90 -19.41 3.83 16.29
CA ILE A 90 -20.33 4.59 15.43
C ILE A 90 -21.78 4.30 15.79
N TYR A 91 -22.11 3.03 16.07
CA TYR A 91 -23.46 2.62 16.42
C TYR A 91 -23.89 3.22 17.77
N GLU A 92 -23.03 3.19 18.79
CA GLU A 92 -23.30 3.79 20.11
C GLU A 92 -23.48 5.32 20.02
N VAL A 93 -22.57 6.00 19.31
CA VAL A 93 -22.70 7.46 19.06
C VAL A 93 -24.01 7.75 18.33
N ARG A 94 -24.40 6.91 17.37
CA ARG A 94 -25.63 7.08 16.61
C ARG A 94 -26.88 6.82 17.44
N GLU A 95 -26.93 5.77 18.24
CA GLU A 95 -28.07 5.50 19.12
C GLU A 95 -28.25 6.61 20.17
N SER A 96 -27.15 7.17 20.68
CA SER A 96 -27.20 8.33 21.58
C SER A 96 -27.82 9.57 20.92
N ILE A 97 -27.78 9.68 19.60
CA ILE A 97 -28.40 10.79 18.84
C ILE A 97 -29.87 10.49 18.53
N HIS A 98 -30.21 9.23 18.28
CA HIS A 98 -31.55 8.83 17.81
C HIS A 98 -32.60 8.66 18.92
N SER A 99 -32.25 8.68 20.21
CA SER A 99 -33.29 8.66 21.26
C SER A 99 -34.18 9.93 21.27
N GLU A 100 -33.77 11.00 20.59
CA GLU A 100 -34.51 12.27 20.51
C GLU A 100 -35.16 12.55 19.13
N ILE A 101 -34.85 11.77 18.07
CA ILE A 101 -35.26 12.11 16.69
C ILE A 101 -36.29 11.11 16.16
N ASN A 102 -37.47 11.62 15.76
CA ASN A 102 -38.55 10.84 15.14
C ASN A 102 -38.05 10.01 13.94
N TYR A 103 -38.10 8.67 14.07
CA TYR A 103 -37.74 7.68 13.04
C TYR A 103 -38.34 7.95 11.65
N PHE A 104 -39.46 8.66 11.59
CA PHE A 104 -40.18 8.99 10.36
C PHE A 104 -39.37 9.89 9.40
N ALA A 105 -38.51 10.77 9.91
CA ALA A 105 -37.68 11.64 9.07
C ALA A 105 -36.51 10.89 8.40
N LEU A 106 -36.07 9.78 9.00
CA LEU A 106 -34.91 9.02 8.56
C LEU A 106 -35.20 8.14 7.33
N LEU A 107 -36.46 7.77 7.14
CA LEU A 107 -36.90 6.88 6.07
C LEU A 107 -36.99 7.59 4.71
N PHE A 108 -37.18 8.92 4.71
CA PHE A 108 -37.42 9.68 3.49
C PHE A 108 -36.19 10.38 2.91
N ASN A 109 -35.06 10.47 3.64
CA ASN A 109 -33.90 11.18 3.10
C ASN A 109 -32.55 10.84 3.80
N PRO A 110 -31.80 9.83 3.31
CA PRO A 110 -30.48 9.50 3.87
C PRO A 110 -29.44 10.61 3.66
N PHE A 111 -29.70 11.57 2.77
CA PHE A 111 -28.83 12.71 2.49
C PHE A 111 -29.09 13.92 3.40
N LEU A 112 -30.24 14.02 4.06
CA LEU A 112 -30.56 15.14 4.96
C LEU A 112 -29.69 15.15 6.22
N PHE A 113 -29.12 14.02 6.62
CA PHE A 113 -28.19 13.94 7.76
C PHE A 113 -26.88 14.71 7.53
N MET A 114 -26.50 14.95 6.26
CA MET A 114 -25.36 15.80 5.92
C MET A 114 -25.68 17.30 5.94
N LEU A 115 -26.96 17.69 5.93
CA LEU A 115 -27.38 19.06 5.62
C LEU A 115 -28.23 19.73 6.70
N SER A 116 -28.75 19.00 7.69
CA SER A 116 -29.64 19.57 8.69
C SER A 116 -28.95 19.71 10.05
N PRO A 117 -28.61 20.94 10.50
CA PRO A 117 -28.06 21.17 11.83
C PRO A 117 -29.21 21.18 12.85
N SER A 118 -29.75 20.02 13.19
CA SER A 118 -30.60 19.90 14.37
C SER A 118 -29.71 19.90 15.61
N ILE A 119 -30.02 20.79 16.55
CA ILE A 119 -29.27 21.09 17.78
C ILE A 119 -29.31 19.85 18.69
N THR A 120 -28.37 18.93 18.53
CA THR A 120 -28.21 17.79 19.46
C THR A 120 -27.06 18.08 20.39
N VAL A 121 -27.36 18.18 21.69
CA VAL A 121 -26.36 18.34 22.75
C VAL A 121 -25.66 17.00 22.95
N ILE A 122 -24.56 16.78 22.25
CA ILE A 122 -23.69 15.62 22.49
C ILE A 122 -22.82 15.91 23.72
N ASP A 123 -22.68 14.93 24.62
CA ASP A 123 -21.76 15.03 25.76
C ASP A 123 -20.34 15.38 25.24
N PRO A 124 -19.71 16.48 25.71
CA PRO A 124 -18.39 16.89 25.26
C PRO A 124 -17.33 15.79 25.43
N ARG A 125 -17.48 14.88 26.41
CA ARG A 125 -16.56 13.75 26.60
C ARG A 125 -16.67 12.73 25.48
N LEU A 126 -17.89 12.41 25.04
CA LEU A 126 -18.13 11.46 23.96
C LEU A 126 -17.67 12.03 22.62
N SER A 127 -17.92 13.33 22.40
CA SER A 127 -17.42 14.07 21.24
C SER A 127 -15.89 14.08 21.15
N ALA A 128 -15.20 14.37 22.25
CA ALA A 128 -13.74 14.33 22.33
C ALA A 128 -13.20 12.91 22.10
N ALA A 129 -13.83 11.88 22.68
CA ALA A 129 -13.46 10.49 22.48
C ALA A 129 -13.61 10.06 21.01
N ALA A 130 -14.75 10.35 20.39
CA ALA A 130 -15.00 10.04 18.98
C ALA A 130 -13.97 10.72 18.05
N THR A 131 -13.63 11.99 18.32
CA THR A 131 -12.57 12.70 17.60
C THR A 131 -11.22 11.99 17.76
N GLY A 132 -10.87 11.63 19.00
CA GLY A 132 -9.63 10.93 19.32
C GLY A 132 -9.51 9.61 18.56
N PHE A 133 -10.55 8.76 18.66
CA PHE A 133 -10.60 7.49 17.93
C PHE A 133 -10.56 7.68 16.41
N GLY A 134 -11.27 8.68 15.88
CA GLY A 134 -11.23 9.01 14.46
C GLY A 134 -9.82 9.32 13.96
N ILE A 135 -9.07 10.17 14.68
CA ILE A 135 -7.66 10.47 14.36
C ILE A 135 -6.80 9.21 14.46
N THR A 136 -6.94 8.41 15.52
CA THR A 136 -6.17 7.18 15.69
C THR A 136 -6.40 6.19 14.53
N PHE A 137 -7.64 6.03 14.07
CA PHE A 137 -7.94 5.14 12.95
C PHE A 137 -7.42 5.65 11.60
N ILE A 138 -7.42 6.96 11.38
CA ILE A 138 -6.77 7.55 10.20
C ILE A 138 -5.27 7.24 10.22
N LEU A 139 -4.60 7.44 11.37
CA LEU A 139 -3.17 7.13 11.51
C LEU A 139 -2.89 5.64 11.31
N PHE A 140 -3.71 4.76 11.87
CA PHE A 140 -3.61 3.32 11.64
C PHE A 140 -3.81 2.94 10.17
N GLY A 141 -4.76 3.55 9.48
CA GLY A 141 -4.96 3.39 8.04
C GLY A 141 -3.73 3.79 7.23
N ILE A 142 -3.14 4.95 7.52
CA ILE A 142 -1.91 5.41 6.86
C ILE A 142 -0.73 4.45 7.13
N CYS A 143 -0.53 4.05 8.38
CA CYS A 143 0.50 3.09 8.75
C CYS A 143 0.32 1.74 8.04
N ALA A 144 -0.89 1.17 8.05
CA ALA A 144 -1.22 -0.07 7.37
C ALA A 144 -1.00 0.02 5.85
N PHE A 145 -1.35 1.15 5.25
CA PHE A 145 -1.11 1.42 3.83
C PHE A 145 0.39 1.45 3.49
N ILE A 146 1.20 2.17 4.27
CA ILE A 146 2.66 2.23 4.10
C ILE A 146 3.28 0.83 4.26
N LEU A 147 2.90 0.09 5.32
CA LEU A 147 3.38 -1.27 5.56
C LEU A 147 2.98 -2.22 4.44
N GLY A 148 1.77 -2.10 3.88
CA GLY A 148 1.32 -2.87 2.72
C GLY A 148 2.16 -2.61 1.47
N ILE A 149 2.51 -1.34 1.20
CA ILE A 149 3.41 -0.97 0.09
C ILE A 149 4.82 -1.53 0.32
N ILE A 150 5.37 -1.37 1.52
CA ILE A 150 6.71 -1.87 1.88
C ILE A 150 6.74 -3.39 1.75
N SER A 151 5.75 -4.11 2.28
CA SER A 151 5.64 -5.57 2.15
C SER A 151 5.63 -5.98 0.68
N ARG A 152 4.85 -5.28 -0.17
CA ARG A 152 4.81 -5.55 -1.62
C ARG A 152 6.15 -5.28 -2.31
N ARG A 153 6.87 -4.22 -1.91
CA ARG A 153 8.19 -3.88 -2.47
C ARG A 153 9.25 -4.88 -2.04
N LEU A 154 9.31 -5.25 -0.77
CA LEU A 154 10.22 -6.30 -0.26
C LEU A 154 9.98 -7.63 -0.96
N ARG A 155 8.71 -8.00 -1.16
CA ARG A 155 8.36 -9.25 -1.85
C ARG A 155 8.90 -9.28 -3.28
N ARG A 156 8.81 -8.18 -4.02
CA ARG A 156 9.37 -8.10 -5.39
C ARG A 156 10.88 -8.35 -5.40
N ASN A 157 11.60 -7.90 -4.39
CA ASN A 157 13.04 -8.15 -4.28
C ASN A 157 13.35 -9.60 -3.88
N ALA A 158 12.56 -10.21 -2.98
CA ALA A 158 12.77 -11.59 -2.52
C ALA A 158 12.49 -12.64 -3.61
N VAL A 159 11.64 -12.32 -4.60
CA VAL A 159 11.27 -13.24 -5.69
C VAL A 159 12.47 -13.78 -6.47
N TYR A 160 13.57 -13.02 -6.53
CA TYR A 160 14.78 -13.38 -7.29
C TYR A 160 15.63 -14.47 -6.64
N HIS A 161 15.52 -14.69 -5.33
CA HIS A 161 16.41 -15.59 -4.60
C HIS A 161 15.75 -16.91 -4.19
N GLU A 162 14.42 -16.99 -4.15
CA GLU A 162 13.68 -18.20 -3.73
C GLU A 162 12.45 -18.45 -4.65
N PRO A 163 12.54 -19.40 -5.60
CA PRO A 163 11.48 -19.61 -6.58
C PRO A 163 10.23 -20.35 -6.04
N GLU A 164 10.34 -21.24 -5.05
CA GLU A 164 9.23 -22.14 -4.68
C GLU A 164 8.89 -22.21 -3.19
N SER A 165 8.12 -21.25 -2.67
CA SER A 165 7.42 -21.46 -1.40
C SER A 165 5.98 -20.97 -1.47
N SER A 166 5.04 -21.77 -0.95
CA SER A 166 3.62 -21.40 -0.83
C SER A 166 3.42 -20.13 0.00
N LEU A 167 4.33 -19.88 0.95
CA LEU A 167 4.39 -18.68 1.79
C LEU A 167 4.47 -17.38 0.97
N LYS A 168 5.08 -17.45 -0.23
CA LYS A 168 5.20 -16.33 -1.15
C LYS A 168 3.85 -15.85 -1.69
N SER A 169 2.92 -16.77 -1.96
CA SER A 169 1.59 -16.41 -2.48
C SER A 169 0.75 -15.70 -1.40
N ILE A 170 0.77 -16.28 -0.20
CA ILE A 170 -0.02 -15.84 0.96
C ILE A 170 0.33 -14.41 1.38
N GLY A 171 1.63 -14.11 1.54
CA GLY A 171 2.06 -12.75 1.92
C GLY A 171 1.68 -11.68 0.89
N GLY A 172 1.60 -12.06 -0.39
CA GLY A 172 1.12 -11.19 -1.46
C GLY A 172 -0.33 -10.79 -1.33
N ILE A 173 -1.19 -11.76 -1.03
CA ILE A 173 -2.63 -11.57 -0.91
C ILE A 173 -2.92 -10.69 0.33
N PHE A 174 -2.29 -11.00 1.47
CA PHE A 174 -2.47 -10.19 2.69
C PHE A 174 -2.01 -8.75 2.52
N ALA A 175 -0.91 -8.49 1.80
CA ALA A 175 -0.48 -7.11 1.52
C ALA A 175 -1.52 -6.34 0.69
N VAL A 176 -2.14 -6.97 -0.30
CA VAL A 176 -3.20 -6.33 -1.12
C VAL A 176 -4.46 -6.12 -0.30
N LEU A 177 -4.91 -7.12 0.46
CA LEU A 177 -6.07 -7.00 1.34
C LEU A 177 -5.86 -5.93 2.41
N GLY A 178 -4.67 -5.86 3.01
CA GLY A 178 -4.31 -4.82 3.97
C GLY A 178 -4.40 -3.41 3.38
N ILE A 179 -3.97 -3.22 2.13
CA ILE A 179 -4.13 -1.93 1.43
C ILE A 179 -5.61 -1.56 1.25
N ILE A 180 -6.45 -2.50 0.84
CA ILE A 180 -7.89 -2.25 0.65
C ILE A 180 -8.55 -1.92 2.00
N LEU A 181 -8.25 -2.69 3.04
CA LEU A 181 -8.80 -2.46 4.38
C LEU A 181 -8.31 -1.15 5.00
N ALA A 182 -7.08 -0.72 4.70
CA ALA A 182 -6.56 0.58 5.13
C ALA A 182 -7.38 1.76 4.57
N PHE A 183 -7.88 1.65 3.33
CA PHE A 183 -8.81 2.65 2.78
C PHE A 183 -10.13 2.65 3.54
N VAL A 184 -10.70 1.47 3.80
CA VAL A 184 -11.96 1.35 4.55
C VAL A 184 -11.83 1.91 5.97
N SER A 185 -10.75 1.59 6.68
CA SER A 185 -10.49 2.15 8.02
C SER A 185 -10.27 3.65 7.98
N GLY A 186 -9.65 4.18 6.92
CA GLY A 186 -9.49 5.62 6.71
C GLY A 186 -10.83 6.33 6.52
N VAL A 187 -11.76 5.74 5.76
CA VAL A 187 -13.12 6.28 5.59
C VAL A 187 -13.88 6.27 6.92
N ILE A 188 -13.84 5.17 7.67
CA ILE A 188 -14.46 5.05 9.01
C ILE A 188 -13.89 6.10 9.97
N GLY A 189 -12.56 6.23 10.02
CA GLY A 189 -11.88 7.23 10.84
C GLY A 189 -12.26 8.67 10.44
N PHE A 190 -12.38 8.96 9.15
CA PHE A 190 -12.83 10.26 8.65
C PHE A 190 -14.27 10.57 9.04
N ILE A 191 -15.17 9.59 8.98
CA ILE A 191 -16.55 9.73 9.43
C ILE A 191 -16.58 10.08 10.93
N LEU A 192 -15.86 9.31 11.76
CA LEU A 192 -15.77 9.57 13.21
C LEU A 192 -15.16 10.95 13.52
N PHE A 193 -14.14 11.37 12.77
CA PHE A 193 -13.51 12.67 12.92
C PHE A 193 -14.44 13.85 12.58
N ARG A 194 -15.32 13.69 11.58
CA ARG A 194 -16.23 14.76 11.15
C ARG A 194 -17.45 14.94 12.04
N GLN A 195 -17.98 13.86 12.62
CA GLN A 195 -19.17 13.87 13.49
C GLN A 195 -19.18 15.00 14.56
N PRO A 196 -18.13 15.18 15.37
CA PRO A 196 -18.14 16.13 16.49
C PRO A 196 -18.02 17.61 16.05
N THR A 197 -17.43 17.89 14.88
CA THR A 197 -17.21 19.28 14.42
C THR A 197 -18.49 20.06 14.15
N PHE A 198 -19.62 19.38 13.92
CA PHE A 198 -20.91 20.05 13.70
C PHE A 198 -21.61 20.46 15.01
N ALA A 199 -21.22 19.90 16.15
CA ALA A 199 -21.89 20.16 17.42
C ALA A 199 -21.34 21.40 18.17
N SER A 200 -20.07 21.75 18.01
CA SER A 200 -19.43 22.77 18.87
C SER A 200 -19.63 24.22 18.43
N SER A 201 -20.16 24.49 17.23
CA SER A 201 -20.27 25.86 16.70
C SER A 201 -21.49 26.65 17.20
N TYR A 202 -22.33 26.07 18.06
CA TYR A 202 -23.62 26.66 18.49
C TYR A 202 -23.73 27.00 19.98
N TYR A 203 -22.61 27.14 20.70
CA TYR A 203 -22.63 27.79 22.00
C TYR A 203 -22.33 29.29 21.82
N PRO A 204 -23.36 30.18 21.77
CA PRO A 204 -23.11 31.60 21.96
C PRO A 204 -22.54 31.77 23.37
N PHE A 205 -21.38 32.41 23.47
CA PHE A 205 -20.80 32.90 24.72
C PHE A 205 -21.89 33.66 25.50
N PHE A 206 -22.36 33.07 26.60
CA PHE A 206 -23.17 33.71 27.63
C PHE A 206 -22.53 33.45 28.98
#